data_AF-A0A3D3UT22-F1
#
_entry.id   AF-A0A3D3UT22-F1
#
_cell.length_a   1.000
_cell.length_b   1.000
_cell.length_c   1.000
_cell.angle_alpha   90.00
_cell.angle_beta   90.00
_cell.angle_gamma   90.00
#
_symmetry.space_group_name_H-M   'P 1'
#
loop_
_entity.id
_entity.type
_entity.pdbx_description
1 polymer ?
#
loop_
_entity_poly.entity_id
_entity_poly.type
_entity_poly.pdbx_seq_one_letter_code
_entity_poly.pdbx_strand_id
1 'polypeptide(L)'
;MPLSPHVVFRLHQKRELKMSIRNLSEDVILVEVPSDGSRRADDLKNINEIISKKSAHDVIIDFSKAEIINSWNISNLLILRSMLQDAGRQLILCSVSTVTKCIFVVAGLSEMFVFLDDKPAALEAIRKKDSPITTHLD
;
A
#
# COMPACT_ATOMS: atom_id res chain seq x y z
N MET A 1 22.67 5.23 32.95
CA MET A 1 22.68 3.79 32.63
C MET A 1 22.58 3.63 31.11
N PRO A 2 23.45 2.84 30.47
CA PRO A 2 23.32 2.57 29.04
C PRO A 2 22.01 1.80 28.78
N LEU A 3 21.29 2.20 27.74
CA LEU A 3 20.09 1.50 27.30
C LEU A 3 20.46 0.07 26.85
N SER A 4 19.63 -0.91 27.21
CA SER A 4 19.84 -2.30 26.78
C SER A 4 19.91 -2.39 25.25
N PRO A 5 20.77 -3.25 24.66
CA PRO A 5 20.90 -3.41 23.22
C PRO A 5 19.56 -3.66 22.51
N HIS A 6 18.63 -4.36 23.16
CA HIS A 6 17.26 -4.55 22.64
C HIS A 6 16.43 -3.27 22.61
N VAL A 7 16.63 -2.35 23.56
CA VAL A 7 15.94 -1.06 23.62
C VAL A 7 16.55 -0.10 22.60
N VAL A 8 17.88 -0.10 22.45
CA VAL A 8 18.57 0.69 21.41
C VAL A 8 18.19 0.20 20.02
N PHE A 9 18.16 -1.13 19.80
CA PHE A 9 17.70 -1.75 18.55
C PHE A 9 16.22 -1.44 18.28
N ARG A 10 15.35 -1.50 19.28
CA ARG A 10 13.92 -1.17 19.14
C ARG A 10 13.70 0.33 18.89
N LEU A 11 14.54 1.21 19.45
CA LEU A 11 14.50 2.65 19.21
C LEU A 11 15.14 3.05 17.86
N HIS A 12 16.16 2.32 17.40
CA HIS A 12 16.73 2.46 16.06
C HIS A 12 15.73 1.96 15.02
N GLN A 13 15.14 0.77 15.20
CA GLN A 13 13.99 0.28 14.41
C GLN A 13 12.84 1.30 14.40
N LYS A 14 12.44 1.85 15.55
CA LYS A 14 11.36 2.86 15.62
C LYS A 14 11.70 4.19 14.92
N ARG A 15 12.99 4.51 14.74
CA ARG A 15 13.49 5.67 13.98
C ARG A 15 13.78 5.35 12.50
N GLU A 16 13.98 4.09 12.17
CA GLU A 16 14.32 3.56 10.85
C GLU A 16 13.13 2.97 10.09
N LEU A 17 12.01 2.67 10.76
CA LEU A 17 10.68 2.40 10.21
C LEU A 17 10.05 3.71 9.71
N LYS A 18 10.78 4.42 8.86
CA LYS A 18 10.29 5.59 8.12
C LYS A 18 9.85 5.15 6.73
N MET A 19 9.13 4.03 6.65
CA MET A 19 8.19 3.87 5.55
C MET A 19 7.21 5.03 5.63
N SER A 20 7.13 5.80 4.55
CA SER A 20 6.44 7.09 4.55
C SER A 20 4.94 6.86 4.37
N ILE A 21 4.30 6.25 5.37
CA ILE A 21 2.85 6.24 5.48
C ILE A 21 2.42 7.69 5.66
N ARG A 22 1.72 8.24 4.67
CA ARG A 22 1.24 9.62 4.67
C ARG A 22 -0.26 9.62 4.46
N ASN A 23 -0.99 10.39 5.27
CA ASN A 23 -2.39 10.67 4.97
C ASN A 23 -2.40 11.70 3.84
N LEU A 24 -3.02 11.36 2.70
CA LEU A 24 -3.23 12.31 1.59
C LEU A 24 -4.50 13.13 1.79
N SER A 25 -5.49 12.54 2.45
CA SER A 25 -6.76 13.15 2.86
C SER A 25 -7.26 12.51 4.16
N GLU A 26 -8.47 12.86 4.61
CA GLU A 26 -9.12 12.29 5.80
C GLU A 26 -9.43 10.79 5.65
N ASP A 27 -9.52 10.31 4.41
CA ASP A 27 -9.99 8.99 4.01
C ASP A 27 -9.00 8.24 3.10
N VAL A 28 -7.86 8.84 2.74
CA VAL A 28 -6.86 8.19 1.87
C VAL A 28 -5.48 8.15 2.53
N ILE A 29 -4.91 6.94 2.57
CA ILE A 29 -3.55 6.68 3.04
C ILE A 29 -2.66 6.32 1.85
N LEU A 30 -1.51 7.00 1.75
CA LEU A 30 -0.43 6.66 0.84
C LEU A 30 0.67 5.90 1.56
N VAL A 31 1.12 4.82 0.95
CA VAL A 31 2.24 4.00 1.38
C VAL A 31 3.28 3.98 0.28
N GLU A 32 4.50 4.45 0.56
CA GLU A 32 5.62 4.34 -0.39
C GLU A 32 6.45 3.09 -0.09
N VAL A 33 6.57 2.20 -1.07
CA VAL A 33 7.36 0.97 -0.93
C VAL A 33 8.85 1.33 -1.06
N PRO A 34 9.73 0.91 -0.12
CA PRO A 34 11.15 1.18 -0.22
C PRO A 34 11.83 0.34 -1.31
N SER A 35 12.93 0.84 -1.86
CA SER A 35 13.73 0.13 -2.87
C SER A 35 14.46 -1.10 -2.32
N ASP A 36 14.84 -1.08 -1.04
CA ASP A 36 15.56 -2.17 -0.38
C ASP A 36 14.66 -3.40 -0.15
N GLY A 37 15.01 -4.51 -0.83
CA GLY A 37 14.30 -5.79 -0.76
C GLY A 37 14.29 -6.46 0.61
N SER A 38 15.32 -6.23 1.44
CA SER A 38 15.42 -6.85 2.76
C SER A 38 14.44 -6.22 3.76
N ARG A 39 14.18 -4.92 3.63
CA ARG A 39 13.25 -4.16 4.50
C ARG A 39 11.78 -4.36 4.16
N ARG A 40 11.46 -4.60 2.88
CA ARG A 40 10.07 -4.83 2.40
C ARG A 40 9.34 -5.99 3.10
N ALA A 41 10.11 -6.93 3.64
CA ALA A 41 9.73 -8.05 4.49
C ALA A 41 8.73 -7.70 5.60
N ASP A 42 9.30 -7.03 6.59
CA ASP A 42 8.68 -6.60 7.84
C ASP A 42 7.71 -5.45 7.62
N ASP A 43 8.01 -4.64 6.61
CA ASP A 43 7.29 -3.45 6.23
C ASP A 43 5.83 -3.73 5.84
N LEU A 44 5.57 -4.66 4.91
CA LEU A 44 4.19 -4.97 4.48
C LEU A 44 3.35 -5.63 5.57
N LYS A 45 3.98 -6.44 6.43
CA LYS A 45 3.28 -7.02 7.59
C LYS A 45 2.84 -5.92 8.55
N ASN A 46 3.73 -4.97 8.85
CA ASN A 46 3.42 -3.82 9.69
C ASN A 46 2.35 -2.91 9.06
N ILE A 47 2.33 -2.77 7.74
CA ILE A 47 1.28 -2.05 7.01
C ILE A 47 -0.09 -2.69 7.23
N ASN A 48 -0.20 -4.02 7.12
CA ASN A 48 -1.43 -4.74 7.42
C ASN A 48 -1.89 -4.51 8.87
N GLU A 49 -0.96 -4.55 9.83
CA GLU A 49 -1.27 -4.26 11.24
C GLU A 49 -1.68 -2.79 11.50
N ILE A 50 -1.15 -1.83 10.74
CA ILE A 50 -1.50 -0.40 10.88
C ILE A 50 -2.84 -0.10 10.20
N ILE A 51 -3.05 -0.62 8.98
CA ILE A 51 -4.26 -0.38 8.20
C ILE A 51 -5.45 -1.13 8.78
N SER A 52 -5.25 -2.33 9.33
CA SER A 52 -6.31 -3.06 10.07
C SER A 52 -6.93 -2.24 11.21
N LYS A 53 -6.12 -1.38 11.85
CA LYS A 53 -6.56 -0.46 12.92
C LYS A 53 -7.17 0.83 12.39
N LYS A 54 -7.04 1.10 11.10
CA LYS A 54 -7.49 2.30 10.38
C LYS A 54 -8.42 1.96 9.21
N SER A 55 -9.21 0.89 9.33
CA SER A 55 -10.05 0.30 8.28
C SER A 55 -11.06 1.22 7.59
N ALA A 56 -11.15 2.49 8.00
CA ALA A 56 -11.96 3.53 7.38
C ALA A 56 -11.30 4.25 6.19
N HIS A 57 -10.14 3.83 5.69
CA HIS A 57 -9.42 4.56 4.63
C HIS A 57 -9.18 3.70 3.39
N ASP A 58 -9.26 4.33 2.22
CA ASP A 58 -8.74 3.82 0.96
C ASP A 58 -7.21 3.93 0.95
N VAL A 59 -6.54 3.02 0.25
CA VAL A 59 -5.08 2.87 0.33
C VAL A 59 -4.45 2.89 -1.05
N ILE A 60 -3.45 3.75 -1.21
CA ILE A 60 -2.58 3.82 -2.39
C ILE A 60 -1.20 3.28 -1.99
N ILE A 61 -0.70 2.30 -2.74
CA ILE A 61 0.67 1.81 -2.60
C ILE A 61 1.49 2.28 -3.81
N ASP A 62 2.50 3.10 -3.57
CA ASP A 62 3.41 3.63 -4.58
C ASP A 62 4.66 2.77 -4.71
N PHE A 63 4.82 2.15 -5.88
CA PHE A 63 5.95 1.28 -6.25
C PHE A 63 7.08 2.01 -6.98
N SER A 64 7.06 3.35 -7.06
CA SER A 64 8.07 4.13 -7.81
C SER A 64 9.52 3.84 -7.44
N LYS A 65 9.77 3.28 -6.25
CA LYS A 65 11.10 2.90 -5.77
C LYS A 65 11.36 1.38 -5.78
N ALA A 66 10.36 0.54 -6.05
CA ALA A 66 10.46 -0.91 -5.93
C ALA A 66 10.32 -1.60 -7.29
N GLU A 67 11.38 -2.28 -7.74
CA GLU A 67 11.41 -2.89 -9.08
C GLU A 67 11.00 -4.37 -9.14
N ILE A 68 11.15 -5.10 -8.04
CA ILE A 68 10.90 -6.56 -7.97
C ILE A 68 10.16 -6.89 -6.69
N ILE A 69 9.00 -7.53 -6.78
CA ILE A 69 8.26 -8.10 -5.65
C ILE A 69 8.49 -9.62 -5.56
N ASN A 70 8.45 -10.18 -4.36
CA ASN A 70 8.50 -11.63 -4.14
C ASN A 70 7.14 -12.19 -3.68
N SER A 71 7.08 -13.51 -3.46
CA SER A 71 5.87 -14.21 -3.02
C SER A 71 5.33 -13.66 -1.69
N TRP A 72 6.20 -13.30 -0.76
CA TRP A 72 5.79 -12.70 0.51
C TRP A 72 5.13 -11.33 0.32
N ASN A 73 5.67 -10.49 -0.56
CA ASN A 73 5.06 -9.20 -0.88
C ASN A 73 3.65 -9.41 -1.45
N ILE A 74 3.52 -10.34 -2.40
CA ILE A 74 2.24 -10.68 -3.03
C ILE A 74 1.21 -11.16 -2.00
N SER A 75 1.58 -12.10 -1.13
CA SER A 75 0.68 -12.59 -0.07
C SER A 75 0.18 -11.47 0.83
N ASN A 76 1.05 -10.54 1.23
CA ASN A 76 0.63 -9.41 2.07
C ASN A 76 -0.28 -8.42 1.34
N LEU A 77 -0.07 -8.19 0.04
CA LEU A 77 -0.96 -7.37 -0.78
C LEU A 77 -2.34 -8.01 -0.93
N LEU A 78 -2.41 -9.34 -1.09
CA LEU A 78 -3.67 -10.07 -1.15
C LEU A 78 -4.44 -9.99 0.18
N ILE A 79 -3.75 -10.14 1.31
CA ILE A 79 -4.35 -9.97 2.64
C ILE A 79 -4.88 -8.53 2.78
N LEU A 80 -4.07 -7.52 2.48
CA LEU A 80 -4.46 -6.12 2.57
C LEU A 80 -5.70 -5.83 1.73
N ARG A 81 -5.70 -6.32 0.48
CA ARG A 81 -6.82 -6.16 -0.44
C ARG A 81 -8.10 -6.74 0.16
N SER A 82 -8.06 -7.99 0.64
CA SER A 82 -9.22 -8.64 1.25
C SER A 82 -9.76 -7.80 2.41
N MET A 83 -8.88 -7.35 3.30
CA MET A 83 -9.28 -6.55 4.47
C MET A 83 -9.92 -5.22 4.09
N LEU A 84 -9.41 -4.54 3.08
CA LEU A 84 -9.97 -3.28 2.60
C LEU A 84 -11.31 -3.50 1.89
N GLN A 85 -11.42 -4.56 1.08
CA GLN A 85 -12.67 -4.93 0.42
C GLN A 85 -13.78 -5.26 1.42
N ASP A 86 -13.46 -6.01 2.47
CA ASP A 86 -14.39 -6.33 3.56
C ASP A 86 -14.89 -5.06 4.29
N ALA A 87 -14.07 -4.00 4.28
CA ALA A 87 -14.41 -2.68 4.82
C ALA A 87 -15.03 -1.71 3.79
N GLY A 88 -15.30 -2.15 2.55
CA GLY A 88 -15.82 -1.31 1.46
C GLY A 88 -14.81 -0.32 0.86
N ARG A 89 -13.54 -0.45 1.23
CA ARG A 89 -12.41 0.41 0.82
C ARG A 89 -11.61 -0.20 -0.34
N GLN A 90 -10.83 0.63 -1.01
CA GLN A 90 -10.03 0.28 -2.17
C GLN A 90 -8.55 0.14 -1.84
N LEU A 91 -7.92 -0.79 -2.54
CA LEU A 91 -6.47 -0.86 -2.68
C LEU A 91 -6.09 -0.55 -4.13
N ILE A 92 -5.28 0.49 -4.33
CA ILE A 92 -4.74 0.87 -5.63
C ILE A 92 -3.21 0.77 -5.59
N LEU A 93 -2.61 0.17 -6.61
CA LEU A 93 -1.17 0.12 -6.78
C LEU A 93 -0.79 1.12 -7.88
N CYS A 94 0.13 2.04 -7.60
CA CYS A 94 0.59 3.01 -8.59
C CYS A 94 2.10 2.97 -8.82
N SER A 95 2.54 3.54 -9.94
CA SER A 95 3.96 3.57 -10.33
C SER A 95 4.60 2.18 -10.42
N VAL A 96 3.82 1.16 -10.78
CA VAL A 96 4.30 -0.23 -10.85
C VAL A 96 5.07 -0.46 -12.15
N SER A 97 6.33 -0.87 -12.05
CA SER A 97 7.18 -1.16 -13.22
C SER A 97 6.59 -2.29 -14.08
N THR A 98 6.91 -2.29 -15.38
CA THR A 98 6.49 -3.37 -16.30
C THR A 98 6.93 -4.74 -15.80
N VAL A 99 8.17 -4.85 -15.31
CA VAL A 99 8.71 -6.11 -14.75
C VAL A 99 7.86 -6.58 -13.56
N THR A 100 7.51 -5.69 -12.64
CA THR A 100 6.65 -6.05 -11.50
C THR A 100 5.24 -6.40 -11.95
N LYS A 101 4.64 -5.67 -12.91
CA LYS A 101 3.33 -6.02 -13.50
C LYS A 101 3.35 -7.42 -14.13
N CYS A 102 4.41 -7.78 -14.84
CA CYS A 102 4.58 -9.14 -15.40
C CYS A 102 4.53 -10.23 -14.32
N ILE A 103 5.08 -9.97 -13.12
CA ILE A 103 4.99 -10.94 -12.00
C ILE A 103 3.52 -11.19 -11.61
N PHE A 104 2.69 -10.13 -11.52
CA PHE A 104 1.26 -10.30 -11.24
C PHE A 104 0.53 -11.05 -12.36
N VAL A 105 0.86 -10.76 -13.63
CA VAL A 105 0.26 -11.46 -14.78
C VAL A 105 0.62 -12.95 -14.75
N VAL A 106 1.90 -13.29 -14.59
CA VAL A 106 2.37 -14.69 -14.56
C VAL A 106 1.80 -15.43 -13.35
N ALA A 107 1.62 -14.75 -12.22
CA ALA A 107 0.97 -15.31 -11.03
C ALA A 107 -0.56 -15.45 -11.16
N GLY A 108 -1.17 -14.96 -12.24
CA GLY A 108 -2.63 -14.97 -12.42
C GLY A 108 -3.38 -13.98 -11.51
N LEU A 109 -2.71 -12.94 -11.04
CA LEU A 109 -3.21 -11.99 -10.04
C LEU A 109 -3.54 -10.61 -10.61
N SER A 110 -3.30 -10.36 -11.89
CA SER A 110 -3.47 -9.03 -12.51
C SER A 110 -4.87 -8.46 -12.28
N GLU A 111 -5.91 -9.27 -12.48
CA GLU A 111 -7.32 -8.85 -12.33
C GLU A 111 -7.73 -8.58 -10.88
N MET A 112 -6.90 -8.96 -9.90
CA MET A 112 -7.19 -8.69 -8.50
C MET A 112 -6.83 -7.24 -8.12
N PHE A 113 -5.94 -6.57 -8.84
CA PHE A 113 -5.42 -5.27 -8.45
C PHE A 113 -5.71 -4.20 -9.49
N VAL A 114 -5.93 -2.97 -9.03
CA VAL A 114 -6.01 -1.80 -9.89
C VAL A 114 -4.62 -1.18 -9.99
N PHE A 115 -4.08 -1.12 -11.21
CA PHE A 115 -2.78 -0.52 -11.51
C PHE A 115 -2.98 0.85 -12.18
N LEU A 116 -2.38 1.89 -11.61
CA LEU A 116 -2.38 3.24 -12.20
C LEU A 116 -0.95 3.75 -12.39
N ASP A 117 -0.80 4.73 -13.27
CA ASP A 117 0.52 5.19 -13.69
C ASP A 117 1.24 5.95 -12.57
N ASP A 118 0.52 6.76 -11.80
CA ASP A 118 1.10 7.59 -10.75
C ASP A 118 0.15 7.87 -9.57
N LYS A 119 0.68 8.59 -8.57
CA LYS A 119 -0.07 8.99 -7.37
C LYS A 119 -1.26 9.92 -7.68
N PRO A 120 -1.12 10.99 -8.50
CA PRO A 120 -2.26 11.81 -8.90
C PRO A 120 -3.41 11.01 -9.52
N ALA A 121 -3.13 10.13 -10.48
CA ALA A 121 -4.14 9.29 -11.12
C ALA A 121 -4.85 8.38 -10.11
N ALA A 122 -4.10 7.82 -9.16
CA ALA A 122 -4.65 6.99 -8.09
C ALA A 122 -5.57 7.76 -7.14
N LEU A 123 -5.18 8.98 -6.76
CA LEU A 123 -6.01 9.82 -5.89
C LEU A 123 -7.31 10.23 -6.60
N GLU A 124 -7.24 10.62 -7.87
CA GLU A 124 -8.42 10.98 -8.65
C GLU A 124 -9.36 9.78 -8.89
N ALA A 125 -8.84 8.57 -9.04
CA ALA A 125 -9.65 7.35 -9.15
C ALA A 125 -10.47 7.08 -7.87
N ILE A 126 -9.89 7.30 -6.68
CA ILE A 126 -10.62 7.17 -5.41
C ILE A 126 -11.74 8.21 -5.34
N ARG A 127 -11.41 9.49 -5.59
CA ARG A 127 -12.37 10.59 -5.52
C ARG A 127 -13.56 10.42 -6.46
N LYS A 128 -13.34 9.87 -7.67
CA LYS A 128 -14.42 9.60 -8.62
C LYS A 128 -15.37 8.50 -8.16
N LYS A 129 -14.88 7.49 -7.43
CA LYS A 129 -15.74 6.45 -6.84
C LYS A 129 -16.60 7.03 -5.72
N ASP A 130 -16.05 7.92 -4.91
CA ASP A 130 -16.77 8.54 -3.79
C ASP A 130 -17.71 9.66 -4.23
N SER A 131 -17.62 10.11 -5.49
CA SER A 131 -18.62 10.99 -6.08
C SER A 131 -19.93 10.22 -6.22
N PRO A 132 -21.02 10.64 -5.54
CA PRO A 132 -22.33 10.10 -5.83
C PRO A 132 -22.63 10.35 -7.31
N ILE A 133 -23.18 9.34 -7.98
CA ILE A 133 -23.79 9.48 -9.30
C ILE A 133 -24.75 10.66 -9.22
N THR A 134 -24.37 11.81 -9.78
CA THR A 134 -25.34 12.86 -10.09
C THR A 134 -26.11 12.36 -11.30
N THR A 135 -27.24 11.73 -11.04
CA THR A 135 -28.28 11.49 -12.04
C THR A 135 -28.74 12.86 -12.52
N HIS A 136 -28.10 13.37 -13.58
CA HIS A 136 -28.70 14.45 -14.37
C HIS A 136 -29.82 13.81 -15.20
N LEU A 137 -31.05 14.04 -14.74
CA LEU A 137 -32.23 14.03 -15.58
C LEU A 137 -32.13 15.21 -16.54
N ASP A 138 -32.00 14.92 -17.83
CA ASP A 138 -32.55 15.74 -18.92
C ASP A 138 -33.51 14.86 -19.72
#